data_AF-A0A938R945-F1
#
_entry.id   AF-A0A938R945-F1
#
_cell.length_a   1.000
_cell.length_b   1.000
_cell.length_c   1.000
_cell.angle_alpha   90.00
_cell.angle_beta   90.00
_cell.angle_gamma   90.00
#
_symmetry.space_group_name_H-M   'P 1'
#
loop_
_entity.id
_entity.type
_entity.pdbx_description
1 polymer ?
#
loop_
_entity_poly.entity_id
_entity_poly.type
_entity_poly.pdbx_seq_one_letter_code
_entity_poly.pdbx_strand_id
1 'polypeptide(L)'
;MITRKKFRHLLEYGAMRLFVFCIRLLPAVLAIQCGRFLGIAAGCIIRSRMRLAHENLRRAFGDRLSHAERCRILRSLMALLGEALVESVIITPEDAAHNVEIEGFQHLEQALALGRGAILLGP
;
A
#
# COMPACT_ATOMS: atom_id res chain seq x y z
N MET A 1 -32.17 18.45 1.80
CA MET A 1 -32.12 16.97 1.91
C MET A 1 -30.79 16.46 1.38
N ILE A 2 -29.91 15.99 2.27
CA ILE A 2 -28.64 15.36 1.87
C ILE A 2 -28.99 13.98 1.28
N THR A 3 -28.68 13.76 0.01
CA THR A 3 -28.90 12.47 -0.67
C THR A 3 -28.11 11.37 0.03
N ARG A 4 -28.64 10.15 0.15
CA ARG A 4 -28.00 8.99 0.82
C ARG A 4 -26.53 8.76 0.39
N LYS A 5 -26.20 9.05 -0.88
CA LYS A 5 -24.81 9.02 -1.40
C LYS A 5 -23.91 10.11 -0.80
N LYS A 6 -24.40 11.36 -0.70
CA LYS A 6 -23.64 12.48 -0.10
C LYS A 6 -23.37 12.25 1.40
N PHE A 7 -24.36 11.69 2.12
CA PHE A 7 -24.19 11.36 3.53
C PHE A 7 -23.14 10.25 3.74
N ARG A 8 -23.15 9.21 2.89
CA ARG A 8 -22.14 8.15 2.92
C ARG A 8 -20.73 8.71 2.68
N HIS A 9 -20.55 9.57 1.68
CA HIS A 9 -19.25 10.17 1.40
C HIS A 9 -18.73 11.07 2.53
N LEU A 10 -19.64 11.79 3.21
CA LEU A 10 -19.27 12.59 4.36
C LEU A 10 -18.81 11.72 5.54
N LEU A 11 -19.49 10.59 5.77
CA LEU A 11 -19.07 9.61 6.77
C LEU A 11 -17.74 8.94 6.41
N GLU A 12 -17.56 8.51 5.16
CA GLU A 12 -16.29 7.96 4.66
C GLU A 12 -15.15 8.96 4.87
N TYR A 13 -15.36 10.22 4.50
CA TYR A 13 -14.40 11.28 4.69
C TYR A 13 -14.10 11.56 6.17
N GLY A 14 -15.14 11.63 7.01
CA GLY A 14 -14.99 11.82 8.45
C GLY A 14 -14.22 10.67 9.10
N ALA A 15 -14.52 9.43 8.74
CA ALA A 15 -13.82 8.24 9.21
C ALA A 15 -12.35 8.25 8.77
N MET A 16 -12.07 8.61 7.51
CA MET A 16 -10.70 8.72 7.01
C MET A 16 -9.91 9.82 7.73
N ARG A 17 -10.53 10.98 7.97
CA ARG A 17 -9.89 12.06 8.74
C ARG A 17 -9.59 11.65 10.17
N LEU A 18 -10.52 10.96 10.82
CA LEU A 18 -10.32 10.43 12.16
C LEU A 18 -9.18 9.40 12.18
N PHE A 19 -9.15 8.50 11.20
CA PHE A 19 -8.06 7.54 11.04
C PHE A 19 -6.69 8.24 10.91
N VAL A 20 -6.57 9.21 9.99
CA VAL A 20 -5.34 9.99 9.80
C VAL A 20 -4.94 10.71 11.08
N PHE A 21 -5.89 11.34 11.77
CA PHE A 21 -5.63 12.02 13.04
C PHE A 21 -5.09 11.06 14.09
N CYS A 22 -5.73 9.89 14.29
CA CYS A 22 -5.26 8.88 15.23
C CYS A 22 -3.86 8.37 14.89
N ILE A 23 -3.59 8.04 13.62
CA ILE A 23 -2.29 7.54 13.16
C ILE A 23 -1.18 8.56 13.44
N ARG A 24 -1.42 9.86 13.22
CA ARG A 24 -0.43 10.93 13.46
C ARG A 24 -0.12 11.17 14.93
N LEU A 25 -0.96 10.71 15.85
CA LEU A 25 -0.68 10.80 17.29
C LEU A 25 0.28 9.68 17.77
N LEU A 26 0.47 8.63 16.98
CA LEU A 26 1.36 7.52 17.32
C LEU A 26 2.80 7.85 16.90
N PRO A 27 3.82 7.41 17.67
CA PRO A 27 5.19 7.30 17.18
C PRO A 27 5.25 6.46 15.90
N ALA A 28 6.12 6.83 14.95
CA ALA A 28 6.20 6.22 13.62
C ALA A 28 6.27 4.68 13.65
N VAL A 29 7.08 4.12 14.55
CA VAL A 29 7.21 2.65 14.71
C VAL A 29 5.89 1.99 15.09
N LEU A 30 5.14 2.59 16.03
CA LEU A 30 3.84 2.06 16.46
C LEU A 30 2.78 2.25 15.37
N ALA A 31 2.79 3.39 14.67
CA ALA A 31 1.90 3.64 13.56
C ALA A 31 2.07 2.57 12.46
N ILE A 32 3.30 2.28 12.04
CA ILE A 32 3.61 1.25 11.03
C ILE A 32 3.15 -0.13 11.50
N GLN A 33 3.41 -0.50 12.77
CA GLN A 33 2.92 -1.76 13.33
C GLN A 33 1.38 -1.85 13.37
N CYS A 34 0.69 -0.74 13.65
CA CYS A 34 -0.76 -0.66 13.54
C CYS A 34 -1.21 -0.89 12.09
N GLY A 35 -0.55 -0.26 11.12
CA GLY A 35 -0.79 -0.47 9.69
C GLY A 35 -0.67 -1.94 9.29
N ARG A 36 0.44 -2.59 9.69
CA ARG A 36 0.67 -4.03 9.50
C ARG A 36 -0.51 -4.88 10.00
N PHE A 37 -0.93 -4.64 11.23
CA PHE A 37 -2.03 -5.39 11.84
C PHE A 37 -3.36 -5.15 11.09
N LEU A 38 -3.67 -3.89 10.77
CA LEU A 38 -4.87 -3.52 10.02
C LEU A 38 -4.90 -4.17 8.64
N GLY A 39 -3.77 -4.19 7.94
CA GLY A 39 -3.65 -4.85 6.64
C GLY A 39 -3.93 -6.35 6.74
N ILE A 40 -3.30 -7.04 7.69
CA ILE A 40 -3.56 -8.47 7.95
C ILE A 40 -5.03 -8.71 8.28
N ALA A 41 -5.63 -7.89 9.16
CA ALA A 41 -7.03 -8.00 9.54
C ALA A 41 -7.96 -7.77 8.35
N ALA A 42 -7.65 -6.78 7.49
CA ALA A 42 -8.38 -6.54 6.26
C ALA A 42 -8.39 -7.78 5.35
N GLY A 43 -7.26 -8.46 5.21
CA GLY A 43 -7.16 -9.73 4.46
C GLY A 43 -8.15 -10.80 4.93
N CYS A 44 -8.46 -10.87 6.22
CA CYS A 44 -9.47 -11.79 6.76
C CYS A 44 -10.91 -11.42 6.39
N ILE A 45 -11.17 -10.13 6.14
CA ILE A 45 -12.47 -9.56 5.76
C ILE A 45 -12.68 -9.68 4.24
N ILE A 46 -11.68 -9.34 3.43
CA ILE A 46 -11.77 -9.34 1.96
C ILE A 46 -11.50 -10.71 1.33
N ARG A 47 -12.13 -11.77 1.84
CA ARG A 47 -11.87 -13.17 1.46
C ARG A 47 -11.93 -13.45 -0.05
N SER A 48 -12.84 -12.79 -0.77
CA SER A 48 -12.96 -12.90 -2.23
C SER A 48 -11.69 -12.44 -2.95
N ARG A 49 -11.10 -11.31 -2.52
CA ARG A 49 -9.83 -10.79 -3.06
C ARG A 49 -8.66 -11.71 -2.74
N MET A 50 -8.62 -12.25 -1.52
CA MET A 50 -7.58 -13.18 -1.11
C MET A 50 -7.62 -14.50 -1.91
N ARG A 51 -8.82 -15.02 -2.18
CA ARG A 51 -9.00 -16.20 -3.04
C ARG A 51 -8.49 -15.94 -4.46
N LEU A 52 -8.87 -14.80 -5.05
CA LEU A 52 -8.39 -14.42 -6.38
C LEU A 52 -6.87 -14.28 -6.42
N ALA A 53 -6.28 -13.60 -5.42
CA ALA A 53 -4.84 -13.42 -5.34
C ALA A 53 -4.10 -14.76 -5.18
N HIS A 54 -4.69 -15.70 -4.42
CA HIS A 54 -4.15 -17.05 -4.27
C HIS A 54 -4.19 -17.85 -5.59
N GLU A 55 -5.27 -17.72 -6.36
CA GLU A 55 -5.39 -18.30 -7.69
C GLU A 55 -4.40 -17.67 -8.67
N ASN A 56 -4.17 -16.35 -8.60
CA ASN A 56 -3.15 -15.67 -9.40
C ASN A 56 -1.75 -16.17 -9.08
N LEU A 57 -1.41 -16.33 -7.79
CA LEU A 57 -0.13 -16.95 -7.40
C LEU A 57 -0.02 -18.38 -7.91
N ARG A 58 -1.12 -19.16 -7.91
CA ARG A 58 -1.12 -20.51 -8.51
C ARG A 58 -0.79 -20.46 -10.00
N ARG A 59 -1.40 -19.54 -10.74
CA ARG A 59 -1.22 -19.43 -12.20
C ARG A 59 0.20 -18.96 -12.54
N ALA A 60 0.74 -18.01 -11.79
CA ALA A 60 2.07 -17.46 -12.03
C ALA A 60 3.19 -18.42 -11.65
N PHE A 61 3.05 -19.15 -10.54
CA PHE A 61 4.13 -19.99 -9.99
C PHE A 61 3.91 -21.50 -10.18
N GLY A 62 2.75 -21.93 -10.68
CA GLY A 62 2.41 -23.34 -10.86
C GLY A 62 2.52 -24.12 -9.55
N ASP A 63 3.15 -25.29 -9.61
CA ASP A 63 3.35 -26.18 -8.47
C ASP A 63 4.60 -25.86 -7.64
N ARG A 64 5.34 -24.78 -7.97
CA ARG A 64 6.53 -24.35 -7.22
C ARG A 64 6.21 -23.84 -5.82
N LEU A 65 4.96 -23.44 -5.58
CA LEU A 65 4.51 -22.94 -4.28
C LEU A 65 3.34 -23.78 -3.77
N SER A 66 3.50 -24.31 -2.57
CA SER A 66 2.42 -24.95 -1.83
C SER A 66 1.28 -23.97 -1.53
N HIS A 67 0.12 -24.51 -1.11
CA HIS A 67 -0.99 -23.67 -0.63
C HIS A 67 -0.57 -22.79 0.55
N ALA A 68 0.16 -23.36 1.51
CA ALA A 68 0.61 -22.64 2.70
C ALA A 68 1.57 -21.49 2.37
N GLU A 69 2.49 -21.70 1.41
CA GLU A 69 3.42 -20.65 0.98
C GLU A 69 2.71 -19.49 0.29
N ARG A 70 1.73 -19.78 -0.57
CA ARG A 70 0.90 -18.73 -1.18
C ARG A 70 0.11 -17.95 -0.14
N CYS A 71 -0.49 -18.63 0.85
CA CYS A 71 -1.15 -17.96 1.97
C CYS A 71 -0.19 -17.08 2.78
N ARG A 72 1.05 -17.54 3.01
CA ARG A 72 2.09 -16.75 3.67
C ARG A 72 2.46 -15.50 2.87
N ILE A 73 2.67 -15.63 1.56
CA ILE A 73 2.96 -14.50 0.66
C ILE A 73 1.82 -13.47 0.73
N LEU A 74 0.56 -13.92 0.64
CA LEU A 74 -0.58 -13.01 0.69
C LEU A 74 -0.75 -12.34 2.05
N ARG A 75 -0.46 -13.03 3.15
CA ARG A 75 -0.45 -12.40 4.48
C ARG A 75 0.64 -11.34 4.59
N SER A 76 1.83 -11.61 4.08
CA SER A 76 2.92 -10.63 4.01
C SER A 76 2.59 -9.44 3.11
N LEU A 77 1.93 -9.68 1.98
CA LEU A 77 1.42 -8.62 1.10
C LEU A 77 0.40 -7.73 1.83
N MET A 78 -0.56 -8.33 2.54
CA MET A 78 -1.55 -7.56 3.31
C MET A 78 -0.91 -6.74 4.42
N ALA A 79 0.07 -7.30 5.13
CA ALA A 79 0.89 -6.56 6.09
C ALA A 79 1.58 -5.35 5.43
N LEU A 80 2.28 -5.58 4.31
CA LEU A 80 3.00 -4.55 3.57
C LEU A 80 2.07 -3.44 3.06
N LEU A 81 0.89 -3.78 2.51
CA LEU A 81 -0.06 -2.78 2.05
C LEU A 81 -0.63 -1.93 3.21
N GLY A 82 -0.80 -2.53 4.39
CA GLY A 82 -1.21 -1.82 5.58
C GLY A 82 -0.12 -0.88 6.12
N GLU A 83 1.14 -1.35 6.12
CA GLU A 83 2.32 -0.53 6.44
C GLU A 83 2.42 0.65 5.46
N ALA A 84 2.37 0.40 4.14
CA ALA A 84 2.43 1.43 3.10
C ALA A 84 1.30 2.47 3.19
N LEU A 85 0.07 2.03 3.54
CA LEU A 85 -1.04 2.95 3.78
C LEU A 85 -0.73 3.92 4.92
N VAL A 86 -0.17 3.42 6.02
CA VAL A 86 0.21 4.27 7.16
C VAL A 86 1.41 5.14 6.83
N GLU A 87 2.41 4.60 6.14
CA GLU A 87 3.57 5.37 5.66
C GLU A 87 3.13 6.57 4.82
N SER A 88 2.15 6.41 3.92
CA SER A 88 1.60 7.52 3.14
C SER A 88 0.98 8.66 3.97
N VAL A 89 0.67 8.41 5.24
CA VAL A 89 0.09 9.38 6.17
C VAL A 89 1.17 10.12 6.98
N ILE A 90 2.26 9.42 7.33
CA ILE A 90 3.28 9.89 8.28
C ILE A 90 4.60 10.31 7.61
N ILE A 91 4.94 9.75 6.45
CA ILE A 91 6.17 10.09 5.71
C ILE A 91 5.92 11.40 4.95
N THR A 92 6.80 12.37 5.18
CA THR A 92 6.81 13.63 4.43
C THR A 92 7.70 13.54 3.19
N PRO A 93 7.52 14.43 2.19
CA PRO A 93 8.46 14.54 1.06
C PRO A 93 9.91 14.75 1.52
N GLU A 94 10.11 15.50 2.60
CA GLU A 94 11.41 15.72 3.21
C GLU A 94 11.98 14.41 3.78
N ASP A 95 11.19 13.62 4.50
CA ASP A 95 11.61 12.30 4.98
C ASP A 95 12.01 11.38 3.82
N ALA A 96 11.22 11.38 2.74
CA ALA A 96 11.52 10.58 1.56
C ALA A 96 12.84 11.00 0.89
N ALA A 97 13.09 12.31 0.77
CA ALA A 97 14.32 12.83 0.18
C ALA A 97 15.59 12.45 0.97
N HIS A 98 15.49 12.30 2.31
CA HIS A 98 16.64 11.96 3.15
C HIS A 98 16.81 10.44 3.35
N ASN A 99 15.74 9.66 3.27
CA ASN A 99 15.76 8.23 3.64
C ASN A 99 15.65 7.28 2.45
N VAL A 100 15.55 7.79 1.21
CA VAL A 100 15.43 6.96 -0.01
C VAL A 100 16.71 7.06 -0.83
N GLU A 101 17.29 5.90 -1.13
CA GLU A 101 18.34 5.75 -2.14
C GLU A 101 17.71 5.28 -3.46
N ILE A 102 18.09 5.91 -4.58
CA ILE A 102 17.55 5.60 -5.90
C ILE A 102 18.64 4.94 -6.74
N GLU A 103 18.49 3.64 -6.98
CA GLU A 103 19.34 2.91 -7.91
C GLU A 103 18.95 3.22 -9.37
N GLY A 104 19.94 3.48 -10.22
CA GLY A 104 19.70 3.67 -11.67
C GLY A 104 19.20 5.06 -12.07
N PHE A 105 19.30 6.06 -11.20
CA PHE A 105 18.83 7.42 -11.46
C PHE A 105 19.45 8.04 -12.72
N GLN A 106 20.70 7.67 -13.07
CA GLN A 106 21.37 8.13 -14.28
C GLN A 106 20.59 7.84 -15.57
N HIS A 107 19.78 6.77 -15.62
CA HIS A 107 18.98 6.45 -16.81
C HIS A 107 17.88 7.50 -17.04
N LEU A 108 17.31 8.03 -15.95
CA LEU A 108 16.32 9.09 -16.02
C LEU A 108 16.97 10.41 -16.48
N GLU A 109 18.13 10.76 -15.92
CA GLU A 109 18.89 11.95 -16.33
C GLU A 109 19.25 11.91 -17.81
N GLN A 110 19.75 10.76 -18.29
CA GLN A 110 20.09 10.55 -19.70
C GLN A 110 18.86 10.65 -20.61
N ALA A 111 17.73 10.07 -20.22
CA ALA A 111 16.49 10.15 -21.00
C ALA A 111 15.98 11.60 -21.10
N LEU A 112 16.03 12.35 -20.00
CA LEU A 112 15.62 13.76 -19.98
C LEU A 112 16.56 14.66 -20.80
N ALA A 113 17.86 14.37 -20.81
CA ALA A 113 18.85 15.11 -21.60
C ALA A 113 18.60 15.06 -23.12
N LEU A 114 17.86 14.05 -23.61
CA LEU A 114 17.46 13.95 -25.02
C LEU A 114 16.38 14.97 -25.43
N GLY A 115 15.78 15.69 -24.47
CA GLY A 115 14.77 16.72 -24.75
C GLY A 115 13.43 16.18 -25.23
N ARG A 116 13.16 14.88 -25.07
CA ARG A 116 11.92 14.20 -25.52
C ARG A 116 10.96 13.84 -24.38
N GLY A 117 11.33 14.17 -23.15
CA GLY A 117 10.64 13.69 -21.94
C GLY A 117 10.98 12.23 -21.61
N ALA A 118 10.42 11.72 -20.52
CA ALA A 118 10.61 10.34 -20.05
C ALA A 118 9.27 9.76 -19.58
N ILE A 119 9.07 8.45 -19.79
CA ILE A 119 7.94 7.69 -19.25
C ILE A 119 8.48 6.76 -18.16
N LEU A 120 8.05 6.98 -16.92
CA LEU A 120 8.35 6.09 -15.81
C LEU A 120 7.26 5.02 -15.74
N LEU A 121 7.63 3.77 -16.00
CA LEU A 121 6.72 2.63 -15.90
C LEU A 121 6.91 1.94 -14.54
N GLY A 122 5.89 2.03 -13.70
CA GLY A 122 5.77 1.24 -12.47
C GLY A 122 4.82 0.05 -12.66
N PRO A 123 4.95 -1.00 -11.84
CA PRO A 123 4.02 -2.13 -11.81
C PRO A 123 2.59 -1.75 -11.38
#